data_AF-A0A6B3HJX8-F1
#
_entry.id   AF-A0A6B3HJX8-F1
#
_cell.length_a   1.000
_cell.length_b   1.000
_cell.length_c   1.000
_cell.angle_alpha   90.00
_cell.angle_beta   90.00
_cell.angle_gamma   90.00
#
_symmetry.space_group_name_H-M   'P 1'
#
loop_
_entity.id
_entity.type
_entity.pdbx_description
1 polymer ?
#
loop_
_entity_poly.entity_id
_entity_poly.type
_entity_poly.pdbx_seq_one_letter_code
_entity_poly.pdbx_strand_id
1 'polypeptide(L)'
;SYSRIRARGSLIRGTNGHSNGIVPFLKTLDASVAAVNQGGRRKGAAAVYLETWHADIEEFLELRDNTGEDQRRTHNLNLAHWIPDEFMRRVDTDTDWSLFSPAEVPELVDLWGDEFDAAYRAAEAKGLARKTMPARELYG
;
A
#
# COMPACT_ATOMS: atom_id res chain seq x y z
N SER A 1 -0.52 -8.48 6.25
CA SER A 1 -0.52 -7.08 5.77
C SER A 1 0.78 -6.82 5.02
N TYR A 2 0.74 -6.07 3.92
CA TYR A 2 1.92 -5.68 3.13
C TYR A 2 2.41 -4.26 3.45
N SER A 3 1.73 -3.52 4.34
CA SER A 3 2.06 -2.14 4.72
C SER A 3 3.43 -1.96 5.38
N ARG A 4 4.14 -3.03 5.75
CA ARG A 4 5.51 -2.95 6.32
C ARG A 4 6.61 -2.93 5.26
N ILE A 5 6.29 -3.33 4.03
CA ILE A 5 7.28 -3.32 2.95
C ILE A 5 7.53 -1.86 2.58
N ARG A 6 8.80 -1.44 2.54
CA ARG A 6 9.14 -0.06 2.16
C ARG A 6 8.69 0.25 0.74
N ALA A 7 8.16 1.45 0.54
CA ALA A 7 7.66 1.89 -0.76
C ALA A 7 8.78 2.00 -1.82
N ARG A 8 8.38 2.04 -3.08
CA ARG A 8 9.28 2.25 -4.21
C ARG A 8 10.11 3.52 -4.05
N GLY A 9 11.39 3.47 -4.42
CA GLY A 9 12.31 4.60 -4.28
C GLY A 9 12.87 4.80 -2.86
N SER A 10 12.46 3.99 -1.88
CA SER A 10 13.06 4.06 -0.53
C SER A 10 14.49 3.51 -0.53
N LEU A 11 15.41 4.20 0.15
CA LEU A 11 16.82 3.82 0.21
C LEU A 11 17.04 2.45 0.88
N ILE A 12 17.93 1.64 0.31
CA ILE A 12 18.41 0.38 0.89
C ILE A 12 19.84 0.59 1.39
N ARG A 13 19.99 0.85 2.70
CA ARG A 13 21.29 1.20 3.30
C ARG A 13 22.41 0.20 3.01
N GLY A 14 22.13 -1.10 2.97
CA GLY A 14 23.15 -2.14 2.78
C GLY A 14 23.72 -2.23 1.36
N THR A 15 22.95 -1.85 0.34
CA THR A 15 23.35 -1.94 -1.08
C THR A 15 23.51 -0.59 -1.75
N ASN A 16 23.15 0.50 -1.05
CA ASN A 16 23.03 1.86 -1.59
C ASN A 16 22.10 1.96 -2.82
N GLY A 17 21.22 0.96 -3.00
CA GLY A 17 20.19 0.94 -4.04
C GLY A 17 18.85 1.46 -3.52
N HIS A 18 17.84 1.42 -4.38
CA HIS A 18 16.46 1.83 -4.03
C HIS A 18 15.50 0.65 -4.11
N SER A 19 14.47 0.66 -3.26
CA SER A 19 13.40 -0.33 -3.27
C SER A 19 12.59 -0.29 -4.56
N ASN A 20 12.19 -1.45 -5.05
CA ASN A 20 11.23 -1.59 -6.15
C ASN A 20 9.77 -1.56 -5.66
N GLY A 21 9.54 -1.34 -4.36
CA GLY A 21 8.21 -1.25 -3.76
C GLY A 21 7.54 -2.61 -3.56
N ILE A 22 6.23 -2.58 -3.37
CA ILE A 22 5.43 -3.78 -3.06
C ILE A 22 5.17 -4.69 -4.28
N VAL A 23 5.13 -4.14 -5.49
CA VAL A 23 4.67 -4.84 -6.70
C VAL A 23 5.45 -6.15 -6.96
N PRO A 24 6.80 -6.20 -6.91
CA PRO A 24 7.53 -7.45 -7.14
C PRO A 24 7.25 -8.54 -6.10
N PHE A 25 7.02 -8.15 -4.83
CA PHE A 25 6.66 -9.09 -3.77
C PHE A 25 5.26 -9.67 -4.01
N LEU A 26 4.31 -8.81 -4.41
CA LEU A 26 2.95 -9.23 -4.73
C LEU A 26 2.91 -10.12 -5.98
N LYS A 27 3.76 -9.86 -6.97
CA LYS A 27 3.92 -10.76 -8.13
C LYS A 27 4.39 -12.16 -7.73
N THR A 28 5.32 -12.26 -6.79
CA THR A 28 5.79 -13.55 -6.27
C THR A 28 4.66 -14.29 -5.55
N LEU A 29 3.87 -13.57 -4.74
CA LEU A 29 2.69 -14.13 -4.07
C LEU A 29 1.62 -14.57 -5.09
N ASP A 30 1.34 -13.76 -6.10
CA ASP A 30 0.35 -14.07 -7.15
C ASP A 30 0.69 -15.38 -7.88
N ALA A 31 1.95 -15.56 -8.28
CA ALA A 31 2.44 -16.80 -8.88
C ALA A 31 2.30 -17.99 -7.93
N SER A 32 2.57 -17.79 -6.64
CA SER A 32 2.41 -18.83 -5.61
C SER A 32 0.94 -19.24 -5.46
N VAL A 33 0.01 -18.27 -5.42
CA VAL A 33 -1.43 -18.53 -5.34
C VAL A 33 -1.93 -19.24 -6.59
N ALA A 34 -1.45 -18.84 -7.77
CA ALA A 34 -1.78 -19.50 -9.04
C ALA A 34 -1.31 -20.96 -9.09
N ALA A 35 -0.16 -21.27 -8.51
CA ALA A 35 0.37 -22.63 -8.43
C ALA A 35 -0.48 -23.54 -7.51
N VAL A 36 -1.10 -22.97 -6.46
CA VAL A 36 -1.98 -23.71 -5.55
C VAL A 36 -3.41 -23.76 -6.12
N ASN A 37 -3.58 -24.50 -7.21
CA ASN A 37 -4.84 -24.58 -7.93
C ASN A 37 -5.65 -25.87 -7.69
N GLN A 38 -5.53 -26.54 -6.54
CA GLN A 38 -6.29 -27.74 -6.12
C GLN A 38 -6.72 -28.70 -7.27
N GLY A 39 -5.85 -28.98 -8.23
CA GLY A 39 -6.17 -29.83 -9.39
C GLY A 39 -7.32 -29.33 -10.27
N GLY A 40 -7.51 -28.00 -10.39
CA GLY A 40 -8.56 -27.35 -11.17
C GLY A 40 -9.91 -27.22 -10.47
N ARG A 41 -10.09 -27.81 -9.27
CA ARG A 41 -11.39 -27.81 -8.57
C ARG A 41 -11.68 -26.51 -7.83
N ARG A 42 -10.64 -25.84 -7.29
CA ARG A 42 -10.73 -24.53 -6.65
C ARG A 42 -9.43 -23.78 -6.85
N LYS A 43 -9.52 -22.53 -7.28
CA LYS A 43 -8.36 -21.63 -7.34
C LYS A 43 -7.88 -21.33 -5.92
N GLY A 44 -6.56 -21.26 -5.73
CA GLY A 44 -5.97 -20.65 -4.56
C GLY A 44 -6.50 -19.22 -4.40
N ALA A 45 -6.64 -18.77 -3.16
CA ALA A 45 -7.11 -17.43 -2.86
C ALA A 45 -6.26 -16.84 -1.75
N ALA A 46 -5.82 -15.60 -1.97
CA ALA A 46 -5.22 -14.76 -0.95
C ALA A 46 -5.88 -13.38 -1.01
N ALA A 47 -6.02 -12.75 0.15
CA ALA A 47 -6.40 -11.35 0.26
C ALA A 47 -5.20 -10.57 0.78
N VAL A 48 -4.80 -9.54 0.05
CA VAL A 48 -3.72 -8.65 0.42
C VAL A 48 -4.33 -7.36 0.96
N TYR A 49 -3.88 -6.99 2.16
CA TYR A 49 -4.25 -5.75 2.80
C TYR A 49 -3.09 -4.77 2.72
N LEU A 50 -3.40 -3.54 2.28
CA LEU A 50 -2.51 -2.40 2.31
C LEU A 50 -3.23 -1.21 2.98
N GLU A 51 -2.51 -0.46 3.80
CA GLU A 51 -3.06 0.74 4.42
C GLU A 51 -3.01 1.94 3.47
N THR A 52 -4.04 2.78 3.53
CA THR A 52 -4.28 3.86 2.57
C THR A 52 -3.20 4.95 2.56
N TRP A 53 -2.40 5.08 3.62
CA TRP A 53 -1.28 6.03 3.71
C TRP A 53 -0.01 5.52 3.01
N HIS A 54 0.05 4.27 2.57
CA HIS A 54 1.26 3.70 1.99
C HIS A 54 1.58 4.34 0.63
N ALA A 55 2.84 4.73 0.39
CA ALA A 55 3.24 5.43 -0.83
C ALA A 55 3.13 4.64 -2.15
N ASP A 56 2.97 3.32 -2.08
CA ASP A 56 2.65 2.48 -3.24
C ASP A 56 1.13 2.22 -3.41
N ILE A 57 0.24 2.95 -2.70
CA ILE A 57 -1.22 2.68 -2.73
C ILE A 57 -1.85 2.85 -4.12
N GLU A 58 -1.39 3.82 -4.91
CA GLU A 58 -1.88 4.02 -6.27
C GLU A 58 -1.52 2.83 -7.17
N GLU A 59 -0.24 2.40 -7.12
CA GLU A 59 0.20 1.21 -7.86
C GLU A 59 -0.52 -0.05 -7.37
N PHE A 60 -0.88 -0.12 -6.07
CA PHE A 60 -1.65 -1.22 -5.49
C PHE A 60 -3.05 -1.33 -6.08
N LEU A 61 -3.75 -0.20 -6.23
CA LEU A 61 -5.11 -0.14 -6.77
C LEU A 61 -5.18 -0.66 -8.22
N GLU A 62 -4.14 -0.41 -9.02
CA GLU A 62 -4.06 -0.80 -10.43
C GLU A 62 -3.69 -2.28 -10.64
N LEU A 63 -3.33 -3.03 -9.58
CA LEU A 63 -2.79 -4.38 -9.75
C LEU A 63 -3.77 -5.36 -10.40
N ARG A 64 -5.08 -5.08 -10.36
CA ARG A 64 -6.10 -5.94 -10.97
C ARG A 64 -6.66 -5.43 -12.29
N ASP A 65 -6.17 -4.30 -12.79
CA ASP A 65 -6.63 -3.73 -14.05
C ASP A 65 -6.35 -4.67 -15.22
N ASN A 66 -7.31 -4.79 -16.14
CA ASN A 66 -7.17 -5.63 -17.33
C ASN A 66 -6.25 -5.03 -18.40
N THR A 67 -5.93 -3.73 -18.29
CA THR A 67 -5.08 -3.00 -19.22
C THR A 67 -3.79 -2.57 -18.53
N GLY A 68 -2.74 -2.34 -19.32
CA GLY A 68 -1.42 -1.92 -18.86
C GLY A 68 -0.38 -3.03 -18.95
N GLU A 69 0.69 -2.93 -18.18
CA GLU A 69 1.80 -3.89 -18.25
C GLU A 69 1.51 -5.15 -17.42
N ASP A 70 1.40 -6.30 -18.09
CA ASP A 70 1.16 -7.61 -17.45
C ASP A 70 2.13 -7.92 -16.31
N GLN A 71 3.40 -7.49 -16.40
CA GLN A 71 4.41 -7.68 -15.37
C GLN A 71 4.11 -6.94 -14.06
N ARG A 72 3.07 -6.10 -14.04
CA ARG A 72 2.61 -5.36 -12.86
C ARG A 72 1.20 -5.77 -12.40
N ARG A 73 0.61 -6.82 -12.97
CA ARG A 73 -0.76 -7.27 -12.61
C ARG A 73 -0.80 -8.51 -11.71
N THR A 74 -1.70 -8.58 -10.75
CA THR A 74 -1.87 -9.72 -9.84
C THR A 74 -3.32 -10.18 -9.81
N HIS A 75 -3.77 -10.82 -10.89
CA HIS A 75 -5.17 -11.23 -11.05
C HIS A 75 -5.60 -12.40 -10.14
N ASN A 76 -4.66 -13.13 -9.54
CA ASN A 76 -4.96 -14.22 -8.61
C ASN A 76 -5.08 -13.74 -7.16
N LEU A 77 -4.68 -12.49 -6.88
CA LEU A 77 -4.82 -11.87 -5.56
C LEU A 77 -6.13 -11.08 -5.48
N ASN A 78 -6.76 -11.14 -4.31
CA ASN A 78 -7.78 -10.17 -3.92
C ASN A 78 -7.10 -9.02 -3.19
N LEU A 79 -7.52 -7.79 -3.48
CA LEU A 79 -6.97 -6.59 -2.87
C LEU A 79 -7.98 -6.03 -1.87
N ALA A 80 -7.49 -5.54 -0.75
CA ALA A 80 -8.27 -4.92 0.30
C ALA A 80 -7.50 -3.74 0.89
N HIS A 81 -8.22 -2.68 1.24
CA HIS A 81 -7.66 -1.55 1.97
C HIS A 81 -7.90 -1.74 3.46
N TRP A 82 -6.89 -1.40 4.25
CA TRP A 82 -7.06 -1.17 5.68
C TRP A 82 -7.10 0.33 5.91
N ILE A 83 -8.31 0.86 6.10
CA ILE A 83 -8.57 2.30 6.02
C ILE A 83 -8.56 2.88 7.44
N PRO A 84 -7.67 3.84 7.75
CA PRO A 84 -7.73 4.57 9.01
C PRO A 84 -8.89 5.58 9.00
N ASP A 85 -9.51 5.81 10.16
CA ASP A 85 -10.60 6.78 10.30
C ASP A 85 -10.17 8.20 9.89
N GLU A 86 -8.91 8.57 10.09
CA GLU A 86 -8.35 9.84 9.61
C GLU A 86 -8.53 10.04 8.12
N PHE A 87 -8.31 9.00 7.31
CA PHE A 87 -8.49 9.10 5.86
C PHE A 87 -9.94 9.45 5.53
N MET A 88 -10.91 8.77 6.17
CA MET A 88 -12.33 9.04 5.94
C MET A 88 -12.74 10.44 6.40
N ARG A 89 -12.19 10.93 7.52
CA ARG A 89 -12.39 12.33 7.93
C ARG A 89 -11.81 13.32 6.91
N ARG A 90 -10.68 13.00 6.27
CA ARG A 90 -10.08 13.86 5.24
C ARG A 90 -10.88 13.88 3.94
N VAL A 91 -11.44 12.73 3.54
CA VAL A 91 -12.39 12.63 2.42
C VAL A 91 -13.64 13.48 2.68
N ASP A 92 -14.21 13.40 3.88
CA ASP A 92 -15.41 14.15 4.27
C ASP A 92 -15.15 15.67 4.24
N THR A 93 -14.03 16.10 4.84
CA THR A 93 -13.64 17.52 4.96
C THR A 93 -12.94 18.10 3.74
N ASP A 94 -12.77 17.32 2.66
CA ASP A 94 -12.10 17.75 1.42
C ASP A 94 -10.66 18.24 1.65
N THR A 95 -9.90 17.50 2.45
CA THR A 95 -8.51 17.84 2.80
C THR A 95 -7.51 16.89 2.17
N ASP A 96 -6.25 17.32 2.16
CA ASP A 96 -5.14 16.55 1.60
C ASP A 96 -4.81 15.32 2.43
N TRP A 97 -4.36 14.26 1.75
CA TRP A 97 -3.83 13.03 2.29
C TRP A 97 -2.36 12.86 1.89
N SER A 98 -1.51 12.66 2.89
CA SER A 98 -0.09 12.36 2.71
C SER A 98 0.18 10.86 2.66
N LEU A 99 1.05 10.50 1.71
CA LEU A 99 1.53 9.16 1.49
C LEU A 99 2.97 9.02 1.99
N PHE A 100 3.26 7.94 2.70
CA PHE A 100 4.55 7.70 3.34
C PHE A 100 5.13 6.35 2.95
N SER A 101 6.46 6.23 3.05
CA SER A 101 7.08 4.90 3.11
C SER A 101 7.26 4.47 4.57
N PRO A 102 6.96 3.20 4.90
CA PRO A 102 7.19 2.64 6.24
C PRO A 102 8.66 2.70 6.70
N ALA A 103 9.62 2.94 5.80
CA ALA A 103 11.01 3.14 6.20
C ALA A 103 11.23 4.48 6.94
N GLU A 104 10.37 5.48 6.70
CA GLU A 104 10.41 6.77 7.38
C GLU A 104 9.45 6.86 8.58
N VAL A 105 8.37 6.07 8.56
CA VAL A 105 7.31 6.04 9.58
C VAL A 105 6.99 4.61 10.04
N PRO A 106 7.98 3.86 10.56
CA PRO A 106 7.84 2.44 10.87
C PRO A 106 6.78 2.13 11.93
N GLU A 107 6.36 3.10 12.73
CA GLU A 107 5.36 2.96 13.78
C GLU A 107 3.92 2.89 13.26
N LEU A 108 3.60 3.50 12.11
CA LEU A 108 2.20 3.68 11.69
C LEU A 108 1.45 2.35 11.50
N VAL A 109 2.16 1.30 11.05
CA VAL A 109 1.63 -0.06 10.84
C VAL A 109 1.20 -0.78 12.13
N ASP A 110 1.56 -0.24 13.29
CA ASP A 110 1.29 -0.80 14.62
C ASP A 110 0.34 0.08 15.45
N LEU A 111 -0.08 1.23 14.92
CA LEU A 111 -0.94 2.19 15.62
C LEU A 111 -2.35 2.18 15.02
N TRP A 112 -3.34 2.57 15.84
CA TRP A 112 -4.73 2.75 15.41
C TRP A 112 -5.42 3.85 16.24
N GLY A 113 -6.58 4.32 15.78
CA GLY A 113 -7.35 5.36 16.45
C GLY A 113 -6.54 6.64 16.69
N ASP A 114 -6.74 7.25 17.86
CA ASP A 114 -6.11 8.53 18.22
C ASP A 114 -4.56 8.48 18.19
N GLU A 115 -3.96 7.32 18.51
CA GLU A 115 -2.50 7.16 18.47
C GLU A 115 -1.97 7.19 17.02
N PHE A 116 -2.68 6.54 16.10
CA PHE A 116 -2.38 6.62 14.67
C PHE A 116 -2.52 8.05 14.17
N ASP A 117 -3.62 8.72 14.51
CA ASP A 117 -3.91 10.08 14.06
C ASP A 117 -2.82 11.06 14.49
N ALA A 118 -2.38 10.96 15.75
CA ALA A 118 -1.32 11.78 16.30
C ALA A 118 0.03 11.52 15.60
N ALA A 119 0.39 10.26 15.40
CA ALA A 119 1.63 9.87 14.74
C ALA A 119 1.65 10.28 13.25
N TYR A 120 0.52 10.09 12.56
CA TYR A 120 0.34 10.46 11.16
C TYR A 120 0.54 11.98 10.95
N ARG A 121 -0.18 12.80 11.74
CA ARG A 121 -0.05 14.27 11.67
C ARG A 121 1.34 14.75 12.09
N ALA A 122 1.97 14.08 13.04
CA ALA A 122 3.35 14.38 13.43
C ALA A 122 4.35 14.07 12.30
N ALA A 123 4.12 13.01 11.52
CA ALA A 123 4.93 12.69 10.34
C ALA A 123 4.75 13.72 9.22
N GLU A 124 3.52 14.21 9.01
CA GLU A 124 3.25 15.32 8.09
C GLU A 124 3.99 16.59 8.52
N ALA A 125 3.91 16.96 9.81
CA ALA A 125 4.59 18.14 10.35
C ALA A 125 6.12 18.07 10.25
N LYS A 126 6.69 16.86 10.25
CA LYS A 126 8.12 16.61 10.01
C LYS A 126 8.51 16.63 8.54
N GLY A 127 7.56 16.76 7.61
CA GLY A 127 7.81 16.76 6.17
C GLY A 127 8.23 15.40 5.63
N LEU A 128 7.79 14.30 6.24
CA LEU A 128 8.19 12.94 5.84
C LEU A 128 7.37 12.38 4.67
N ALA A 129 6.34 13.10 4.23
CA ALA A 129 5.46 12.68 3.15
C ALA A 129 6.26 12.54 1.84
N ARG A 130 6.07 11.41 1.15
CA ARG A 130 6.62 11.16 -0.19
C ARG A 130 5.81 11.84 -1.28
N LYS A 131 4.50 11.91 -1.08
CA LYS A 131 3.51 12.57 -1.93
C LYS A 131 2.37 13.06 -1.04
N THR A 132 1.75 14.17 -1.42
CA THR A 132 0.50 14.65 -0.82
C THR A 132 -0.49 14.90 -1.95
N MET A 133 -1.74 14.51 -1.77
CA MET A 133 -2.80 14.63 -2.78
C MET A 133 -4.16 14.82 -2.11
N PRO A 134 -5.18 15.37 -2.79
CA PRO A 134 -6.53 15.44 -2.23
C PRO A 134 -7.05 14.06 -1.82
N ALA A 135 -7.60 13.91 -0.61
CA ALA A 135 -8.09 12.60 -0.14
C ALA A 135 -9.21 12.04 -1.04
N ARG A 136 -10.04 12.92 -1.61
CA ARG A 136 -11.11 12.55 -2.55
C ARG A 136 -10.60 12.01 -3.88
N GLU A 137 -9.41 12.43 -4.32
CA GLU A 137 -8.78 11.89 -5.53
C GLU A 137 -8.37 10.42 -5.34
N LEU A 138 -7.87 10.07 -4.15
CA LEU A 138 -7.54 8.67 -3.84
C LEU A 138 -8.79 7.81 -3.55
N TYR A 139 -9.86 8.44 -3.10
CA TYR A 139 -11.12 7.75 -2.78
C TYR A 139 -11.96 7.41 -4.03
N GLY A 140 -11.98 8.29 -5.03
CA GLY A 140 -12.80 8.19 -6.25
C GLY A 140 -12.19 7.32 -7.33
#